data_AF-A0A919F7I8-F1
#
_entry.id   AF-A0A919F7I8-F1
#
_cell.length_a   1.000
_cell.length_b   1.000
_cell.length_c   1.000
_cell.angle_alpha   90.00
_cell.angle_beta   90.00
_cell.angle_gamma   90.00
#
_symmetry.space_group_name_H-M   'P 1'
#
loop_
_entity.id
_entity.type
_entity.pdbx_description
1 polymer ?
#
loop_
_entity_poly.entity_id
_entity_poly.type
_entity_poly.pdbx_seq_one_letter_code
_entity_poly.pdbx_strand_id
1 'polypeptide(L)'
;MRRTVEALQRLWEAMLGIYGHTWSSQYGISPVRADGELSQAGKAWAEAISGLKPSQIAAGVRAAHRSGNEFPPNAARFRVLALGLPSITEVENELAPGRDRSPFTVLVWSKLDQYRYGQADGRDQRRMLGSAYDLAVRHVQDGHPMPEPMKALGYQPIRAPEVSDRARARAAMERAQAELDAAFSQPPPADEEDAG
;
A
#
# COMPACT_ATOMS: atom_id res chain seq x y z
N MET A 1 -10.19 28.75 16.79
CA MET A 1 -10.77 27.66 17.61
C MET A 1 -12.27 27.43 17.34
N ARG A 2 -13.15 28.45 17.41
CA ARG A 2 -14.61 28.30 17.21
C ARG A 2 -15.02 27.53 15.94
N ARG A 3 -14.47 27.89 14.77
CA ARG A 3 -14.75 27.19 13.49
C ARG A 3 -14.36 25.70 13.49
N THR A 4 -13.27 25.34 14.17
CA THR A 4 -12.81 23.94 14.27
C THR A 4 -13.77 23.13 15.12
N VAL A 5 -14.25 23.70 16.24
CA VAL A 5 -15.23 23.04 17.12
C VAL A 5 -16.56 22.82 16.38
N GLU A 6 -17.05 23.82 15.63
CA GLU A 6 -18.27 23.68 14.81
C GLU A 6 -18.13 22.58 13.74
N ALA A 7 -16.98 22.53 13.04
CA ALA A 7 -16.71 21.48 12.07
C ALA A 7 -16.66 20.09 12.72
N LEU A 8 -16.08 20.01 13.92
CA LEU A 8 -15.97 18.79 14.69
C LEU A 8 -17.34 18.30 15.20
N GLN A 9 -18.21 19.20 15.65
CA GLN A 9 -19.59 18.87 16.02
C GLN A 9 -20.37 18.29 14.85
N ARG A 10 -20.33 18.94 13.68
CA ARG A 10 -20.98 18.44 12.46
C ARG A 10 -20.43 17.09 12.01
N LEU A 11 -19.11 16.90 12.14
CA LEU A 11 -18.49 15.60 11.89
C LEU A 11 -19.03 14.55 12.87
N TRP A 12 -19.12 14.88 14.15
CA TRP A 12 -19.66 13.98 15.17
C TRP A 12 -21.09 13.56 14.88
N GLU A 13 -21.96 14.52 14.54
CA GLU A 13 -23.35 14.28 14.17
C GLU A 13 -23.45 13.34 12.96
N ALA A 14 -22.65 13.59 11.91
CA ALA A 14 -22.63 12.74 10.72
C ALA A 14 -22.15 11.32 11.04
N MET A 15 -21.08 11.17 11.83
CA MET A 15 -20.53 9.87 12.17
C MET A 15 -21.43 9.09 13.13
N LEU A 16 -22.12 9.76 14.07
CA LEU A 16 -23.19 9.18 14.86
C LEU A 16 -24.34 8.68 13.98
N GLY A 17 -24.73 9.44 12.95
CA GLY A 17 -25.76 9.02 12.00
C GLY A 17 -25.37 7.77 11.19
N ILE A 18 -24.08 7.59 10.90
CA ILE A 18 -23.58 6.44 10.11
C ILE A 18 -23.36 5.21 10.99
N TYR A 19 -22.73 5.37 12.15
CA TYR A 19 -22.22 4.25 12.97
C TYR A 19 -22.97 4.07 14.30
N GLY A 20 -23.86 4.99 14.66
CA GLY A 20 -24.73 4.89 15.83
C GLY A 20 -23.97 4.59 17.13
N HIS A 21 -24.38 3.51 17.78
CA HIS A 21 -23.82 3.07 19.06
C HIS A 21 -22.32 2.75 18.99
N THR A 22 -21.84 2.20 17.88
CA THR A 22 -20.41 1.86 17.73
C THR A 22 -19.53 3.10 17.80
N TRP A 23 -19.99 4.22 17.24
CA TRP A 23 -19.29 5.50 17.35
C TRP A 23 -19.32 6.06 18.77
N SER A 24 -20.52 6.14 19.37
CA SER A 24 -20.66 6.74 20.70
C SER A 24 -19.96 5.94 21.80
N SER A 25 -19.88 4.62 21.66
CA SER A 25 -19.12 3.75 22.56
C SER A 25 -17.62 4.02 22.49
N GLN A 26 -17.06 4.24 21.29
CA GLN A 26 -15.62 4.44 21.13
C GLN A 26 -15.16 5.88 21.42
N TYR A 27 -15.94 6.88 20.99
CA TYR A 27 -15.51 8.28 20.99
C TYR A 27 -16.39 9.19 21.85
N GLY A 28 -17.52 8.68 22.35
CA GLY A 28 -18.52 9.47 23.07
C GLY A 28 -19.57 10.11 22.16
N ILE A 29 -20.64 10.62 22.76
CA ILE A 29 -21.75 11.28 22.06
C ILE A 29 -21.39 12.70 21.61
N SER A 30 -20.40 13.34 22.24
CA SER A 30 -19.97 14.70 21.94
C SER A 30 -18.45 14.81 21.90
N PRO A 31 -17.88 15.63 21.00
CA PRO A 31 -16.45 15.94 21.01
C PRO A 31 -16.07 16.92 22.13
N VAL A 32 -17.06 17.56 22.76
CA VAL A 32 -16.90 18.55 23.84
C VAL A 32 -17.51 17.99 25.12
N ARG A 33 -16.83 18.16 26.25
CA ARG A 33 -17.29 17.78 27.59
C ARG A 33 -18.25 18.85 28.15
N ALA A 34 -18.88 18.54 29.28
CA ALA A 34 -19.85 19.44 29.92
C ALA A 34 -19.25 20.77 30.40
N ASP A 35 -17.95 20.81 30.67
CA ASP A 35 -17.19 22.02 31.03
C ASP A 35 -16.83 22.91 29.82
N GLY A 36 -17.21 22.51 28.60
CA GLY A 36 -16.92 23.23 27.37
C GLY A 36 -15.56 22.92 26.75
N GLU A 37 -14.74 22.07 27.39
CA GLU A 37 -13.44 21.66 26.87
C GLU A 37 -13.56 20.46 25.91
N LEU A 38 -12.59 20.30 25.00
CA LEU A 38 -12.56 19.12 24.14
C LEU A 38 -12.30 17.85 24.94
N SER A 39 -13.06 16.80 24.64
CA SER A 39 -12.76 15.45 25.14
C SER A 39 -11.43 14.95 24.55
N GLN A 40 -10.87 13.87 25.10
CA GLN A 40 -9.64 13.30 24.55
C GLN A 40 -9.81 12.88 23.08
N ALA A 41 -10.95 12.27 22.76
CA ALA A 41 -11.33 11.97 21.38
C ALA A 41 -11.50 13.26 20.57
N GLY A 42 -12.18 14.28 21.12
CA GLY A 42 -12.35 15.58 20.49
C GLY A 42 -11.01 16.24 20.10
N LYS A 43 -9.99 16.17 20.97
CA LYS A 43 -8.65 16.70 20.70
C LYS A 43 -7.97 15.96 19.54
N ALA A 44 -7.96 14.63 19.57
CA ALA A 44 -7.36 13.81 18.52
C ALA A 44 -8.04 14.04 17.15
N TRP A 45 -9.37 14.15 17.13
CA TRP A 45 -10.11 14.41 15.91
C TRP A 45 -9.97 15.86 15.42
N ALA A 46 -9.86 16.84 16.34
CA ALA A 46 -9.57 18.23 15.98
C ALA A 46 -8.22 18.35 15.27
N GLU A 47 -7.20 17.62 15.74
CA GLU A 47 -5.90 17.53 15.08
C GLU A 47 -6.02 16.87 13.70
N ALA A 48 -6.73 15.74 13.61
CA ALA A 48 -6.89 15.02 12.34
C ALA A 48 -7.57 15.84 11.23
N ILE A 49 -8.51 16.73 11.59
CA ILE A 49 -9.18 17.61 10.62
C ILE A 49 -8.50 18.97 10.46
N SER A 50 -7.43 19.25 11.22
CA SER A 50 -6.69 20.50 11.11
C SER A 50 -6.10 20.67 9.71
N GLY A 51 -6.22 21.87 9.16
CA GLY A 51 -5.77 22.21 7.80
C GLY A 51 -6.65 21.64 6.67
N LEU A 52 -7.67 20.82 6.96
CA LEU A 52 -8.58 20.33 5.93
C LEU A 52 -9.63 21.37 5.56
N LYS A 53 -9.94 21.45 4.26
CA LYS A 53 -11.06 22.24 3.75
C LYS A 53 -12.39 21.56 4.14
N PRO A 54 -13.49 22.31 4.30
CA PRO A 54 -14.81 21.72 4.57
C PRO A 54 -15.23 20.65 3.54
N SER A 55 -14.87 20.84 2.26
CA SER A 55 -15.13 19.86 1.20
C SER A 55 -14.38 18.54 1.39
N GLN A 56 -13.17 18.57 1.94
CA GLN A 56 -12.36 17.39 2.24
C GLN A 56 -12.95 16.62 3.44
N ILE A 57 -13.36 17.32 4.51
CA ILE A 57 -14.05 16.69 5.64
C ILE A 57 -15.33 15.99 5.15
N ALA A 58 -16.13 16.67 4.33
CA ALA A 58 -17.34 16.07 3.75
C ALA A 58 -17.02 14.88 2.83
N ALA A 59 -15.91 14.92 2.08
CA ALA A 59 -15.46 13.78 1.28
C ALA A 59 -15.07 12.59 2.17
N GLY A 60 -14.39 12.85 3.30
CA GLY A 60 -14.05 11.83 4.30
C GLY A 60 -15.28 11.15 4.89
N VAL A 61 -16.30 11.93 5.28
CA VAL A 61 -17.59 11.39 5.76
C VAL A 61 -18.25 10.52 4.69
N ARG A 62 -18.33 10.98 3.44
CA ARG A 62 -18.90 10.19 2.35
C ARG A 62 -18.11 8.92 2.07
N ALA A 63 -16.79 8.97 2.15
CA ALA A 63 -15.93 7.81 1.96
C ALA A 63 -16.08 6.79 3.10
N ALA A 64 -16.16 7.26 4.35
CA ALA A 64 -16.45 6.42 5.51
C ALA A 64 -17.80 5.70 5.35
N HIS A 65 -18.85 6.43 4.95
CA HIS A 65 -20.16 5.84 4.68
C HIS A 65 -20.14 4.81 3.54
N ARG A 66 -19.52 5.15 2.40
CA ARG A 66 -19.44 4.23 1.24
C ARG A 66 -18.61 2.98 1.52
N SER A 67 -17.67 3.02 2.46
CA SER A 67 -16.84 1.86 2.79
C SER A 67 -17.66 0.68 3.32
N GLY A 68 -18.87 0.94 3.86
CA GLY A 68 -19.75 -0.11 4.39
C GLY A 68 -19.19 -0.85 5.61
N ASN A 69 -18.08 -0.37 6.18
CA ASN A 69 -17.47 -0.99 7.35
C ASN A 69 -18.39 -0.86 8.56
N GLU A 70 -18.53 -1.95 9.32
CA GLU A 70 -19.29 -1.95 10.58
C GLU A 70 -18.66 -1.02 11.63
N PHE A 71 -17.33 -0.95 11.65
CA PHE A 71 -16.57 -0.15 12.60
C PHE A 71 -16.21 1.22 12.03
N PRO A 72 -16.33 2.29 12.83
CA PRO A 72 -15.92 3.62 12.42
C PRO A 72 -14.40 3.70 12.22
N PRO A 73 -13.91 4.51 11.26
CA PRO A 73 -12.50 4.80 11.15
C PRO A 73 -12.01 5.55 12.40
N ASN A 74 -10.76 5.31 12.79
CA ASN A 74 -10.07 6.18 13.73
C ASN A 74 -9.71 7.54 13.08
N ALA A 75 -9.31 8.51 13.89
CA ALA A 75 -9.03 9.88 13.44
C ALA A 75 -7.96 9.93 12.32
N ALA A 76 -6.88 9.16 12.44
CA ALA A 76 -5.82 9.10 11.43
C ALA A 76 -6.33 8.52 10.11
N ARG A 77 -7.09 7.42 10.17
CA ARG A 77 -7.69 6.81 8.97
C ARG A 77 -8.71 7.73 8.33
N PHE A 78 -9.50 8.45 9.13
CA PHE A 78 -10.43 9.45 8.61
C PHE A 78 -9.72 10.57 7.85
N ARG A 79 -8.57 11.07 8.35
CA ARG A 79 -7.77 12.07 7.63
C ARG A 79 -7.34 11.57 6.25
N VAL A 80 -6.92 10.31 6.14
CA VAL A 80 -6.59 9.68 4.85
C VAL A 80 -7.79 9.65 3.90
N LEU A 81 -8.98 9.26 4.41
CA LEU A 81 -10.21 9.29 3.63
C LEU A 81 -10.61 10.71 3.19
N ALA A 82 -10.44 11.70 4.07
CA ALA A 82 -10.75 13.10 3.78
C ALA A 82 -9.82 13.71 2.74
N LEU A 83 -8.57 13.25 2.67
CA LEU A 83 -7.61 13.61 1.63
C LEU A 83 -7.86 12.87 0.31
N GLY A 84 -8.75 11.86 0.30
CA GLY A 84 -9.06 11.09 -0.91
C GLY A 84 -7.91 10.18 -1.36
N LEU A 85 -7.04 9.76 -0.43
CA LEU A 85 -5.91 8.89 -0.75
C LEU A 85 -6.38 7.44 -0.90
N PRO A 86 -5.82 6.68 -1.86
CA PRO A 86 -6.17 5.28 -2.04
C PRO A 86 -5.81 4.46 -0.79
N SER A 87 -6.57 3.41 -0.55
CA SER A 87 -6.26 2.38 0.44
C SER A 87 -5.00 1.59 0.06
N ILE A 88 -4.38 0.93 1.04
CA ILE A 88 -3.22 0.08 0.76
C ILE A 88 -3.55 -1.02 -0.26
N THR A 89 -4.77 -1.56 -0.22
CA THR A 89 -5.23 -2.56 -1.20
C THR A 89 -5.40 -1.99 -2.60
N GLU A 90 -5.89 -0.75 -2.75
CA GLU A 90 -5.91 -0.07 -4.04
C GLU A 90 -4.48 0.17 -4.56
N VAL A 91 -3.55 0.57 -3.68
CA VAL A 91 -2.13 0.70 -4.03
C VAL A 91 -1.53 -0.65 -4.46
N GLU A 92 -1.79 -1.74 -3.73
CA GLU A 92 -1.39 -3.10 -4.14
C GLU A 92 -1.89 -3.45 -5.54
N ASN A 93 -3.16 -3.15 -5.82
CA ASN A 93 -3.77 -3.39 -7.13
C ASN A 93 -3.14 -2.54 -8.24
N GLU A 94 -2.86 -1.25 -7.98
CA GLU A 94 -2.21 -0.34 -8.94
C GLU A 94 -0.72 -0.68 -9.18
N LEU A 95 -0.07 -1.35 -8.23
CA LEU A 95 1.31 -1.82 -8.40
C LEU A 95 1.43 -3.05 -9.30
N ALA A 96 0.33 -3.76 -9.57
CA ALA A 96 0.34 -4.91 -10.46
C ALA A 96 0.79 -4.53 -11.89
N PRO A 97 1.46 -5.45 -12.62
CA PRO A 97 1.92 -5.17 -13.98
C PRO A 97 0.81 -4.72 -14.92
N GLY A 98 1.10 -3.72 -15.76
CA GLY A 98 0.15 -3.20 -16.75
C GLY A 98 -0.99 -2.35 -16.19
N ARG A 99 -0.92 -1.92 -14.92
CA ARG A 99 -1.89 -1.02 -14.31
C ARG A 99 -1.41 0.43 -14.30
N ASP A 100 -2.36 1.34 -14.49
CA ASP A 100 -2.15 2.76 -14.22
C ASP A 100 -1.88 2.96 -12.73
N ARG A 101 -0.99 3.90 -12.41
CA ARG A 101 -0.66 4.26 -11.03
C ARG A 101 -1.07 5.69 -10.77
N SER A 102 -1.87 5.87 -9.72
CA SER A 102 -2.21 7.19 -9.20
C SER A 102 -0.95 7.94 -8.71
N PRO A 103 -1.00 9.28 -8.59
CA PRO A 103 0.08 10.08 -7.99
C PRO A 103 0.55 9.53 -6.64
N PHE A 104 -0.40 9.07 -5.82
CA PHE A 104 -0.09 8.52 -4.51
C PHE A 104 0.61 7.16 -4.61
N THR A 105 0.19 6.26 -5.50
CA THR A 105 0.90 4.99 -5.72
C THR A 105 2.31 5.21 -6.25
N VAL A 106 2.53 6.19 -7.12
CA VAL A 106 3.88 6.57 -7.58
C VAL A 106 4.72 7.04 -6.38
N LEU A 107 4.15 7.85 -5.49
CA LEU A 107 4.82 8.26 -4.26
C LEU A 107 5.17 7.06 -3.37
N VAL A 108 4.23 6.15 -3.12
CA VAL A 108 4.49 4.92 -2.33
C VAL A 108 5.62 4.11 -2.95
N TRP A 109 5.58 3.91 -4.27
CA TRP A 109 6.62 3.19 -5.01
C TRP A 109 8.01 3.84 -4.89
N SER A 110 8.07 5.17 -4.77
CA SER A 110 9.33 5.91 -4.55
C SER A 110 9.89 5.75 -3.13
N LYS A 111 9.06 5.37 -2.14
CA LYS A 111 9.47 5.11 -0.76
C LYS A 111 9.86 3.65 -0.50
N LEU A 112 9.68 2.77 -1.50
CA LEU A 112 10.03 1.36 -1.41
C LEU A 112 11.47 1.10 -1.84
N ASP A 113 12.14 0.19 -1.13
CA ASP A 113 13.31 -0.50 -1.67
C ASP A 113 12.83 -1.55 -2.68
N GLN A 114 12.80 -1.16 -3.95
CA GLN A 114 12.24 -1.94 -5.05
C GLN A 114 13.02 -3.24 -5.30
N TYR A 115 14.35 -3.20 -5.11
CA TYR A 115 15.21 -4.38 -5.28
C TYR A 115 14.85 -5.43 -4.23
N ARG A 116 14.82 -5.04 -2.95
CA ARG A 116 14.43 -5.94 -1.86
C ARG A 116 12.99 -6.42 -2.00
N TYR A 117 12.09 -5.54 -2.43
CA TYR A 117 10.68 -5.88 -2.63
C TYR A 117 10.51 -6.97 -3.68
N GLY A 118 11.26 -6.92 -4.79
CA GLY A 118 11.21 -7.93 -5.84
C GLY A 118 11.73 -9.32 -5.44
N GLN A 119 12.59 -9.39 -4.43
CA GLN A 119 13.18 -10.65 -3.92
C GLN A 119 12.47 -11.19 -2.66
N ALA A 120 11.60 -10.39 -2.04
CA ALA A 120 10.91 -10.75 -0.80
C ALA A 120 9.73 -11.69 -1.06
N ASP A 121 9.38 -12.49 -0.04
CA ASP A 121 8.14 -13.26 -0.06
C ASP A 121 6.90 -12.37 0.12
N GLY A 122 5.71 -12.93 -0.10
CA GLY A 122 4.46 -12.16 -0.04
C GLY A 122 4.17 -11.52 1.32
N ARG A 123 4.66 -12.08 2.44
CA ARG A 123 4.46 -11.49 3.77
C ARG A 123 5.38 -10.29 3.94
N ASP A 124 6.65 -10.44 3.58
CA ASP A 124 7.62 -9.35 3.68
C ASP A 124 7.31 -8.23 2.69
N GLN A 125 6.86 -8.55 1.47
CA GLN A 125 6.36 -7.56 0.51
C GLN A 125 5.25 -6.70 1.10
N ARG A 126 4.22 -7.32 1.73
CA ARG A 126 3.12 -6.59 2.37
C ARG A 126 3.60 -5.70 3.51
N ARG A 127 4.54 -6.18 4.33
CA ARG A 127 5.12 -5.40 5.43
C ARG A 127 5.91 -4.20 4.92
N MET A 128 6.72 -4.39 3.88
CA MET A 128 7.49 -3.33 3.23
C MET A 128 6.56 -2.28 2.60
N LEU A 129 5.52 -2.74 1.89
CA LEU A 129 4.52 -1.88 1.28
C LEU A 129 3.75 -1.08 2.33
N GLY A 130 3.35 -1.70 3.45
CA GLY A 130 2.73 -0.99 4.57
C GLY A 130 3.62 0.13 5.13
N SER A 131 4.91 -0.15 5.31
CA SER A 131 5.87 0.85 5.79
C SER A 131 6.03 2.02 4.81
N ALA A 132 6.11 1.73 3.50
CA ALA A 132 6.19 2.77 2.47
C ALA A 132 4.90 3.57 2.33
N TYR A 133 3.74 2.91 2.49
CA TYR A 133 2.42 3.55 2.51
C TYR A 133 2.33 4.58 3.63
N ASP A 134 2.74 4.22 4.86
CA ASP A 134 2.72 5.13 6.00
C ASP A 134 3.64 6.35 5.79
N LEU A 135 4.82 6.15 5.19
CA LEU A 135 5.73 7.25 4.83
C LEU A 135 5.11 8.18 3.77
N ALA A 136 4.43 7.62 2.78
CA ALA A 136 3.73 8.41 1.75
C ALA A 136 2.54 9.19 2.31
N VAL A 137 1.77 8.59 3.24
CA VAL A 137 0.68 9.29 3.94
C VAL A 137 1.23 10.49 4.70
N ARG A 138 2.30 10.33 5.49
CA ARG A 138 2.92 11.43 6.23
C ARG A 138 3.39 12.54 5.30
N HIS A 139 4.08 12.18 4.21
CA HIS A 139 4.52 13.13 3.18
C HIS A 139 3.38 14.02 2.66
N VAL A 140 2.20 13.43 2.36
CA VAL A 140 1.04 14.22 1.92
C VAL A 140 0.42 15.03 3.06
N GLN A 141 0.37 14.47 4.28
CA GLN A 141 -0.18 15.16 5.44
C GLN A 141 0.65 16.40 5.84
N ASP A 142 1.95 16.37 5.59
CA ASP A 142 2.89 17.49 5.77
C ASP A 142 2.78 18.54 4.64
N GLY A 143 1.91 18.30 3.64
CA GLY A 143 1.63 19.25 2.55
C GLY A 143 2.62 19.20 1.40
N HIS A 144 3.49 18.19 1.35
CA HIS A 144 4.39 18.02 0.21
C HIS A 144 3.64 17.57 -1.04
N PRO A 145 4.07 18.00 -2.24
CA PRO A 145 3.41 17.64 -3.49
C PRO A 145 3.51 16.14 -3.76
N MET A 146 2.49 15.61 -4.45
CA MET A 146 2.52 14.26 -5.01
C MET A 146 3.18 14.30 -6.41
N PRO A 147 3.88 13.22 -6.81
CA PRO A 147 4.41 13.08 -8.17
C PRO A 147 3.32 13.05 -9.24
N GLU A 148 3.71 13.20 -10.51
CA GLU A 148 2.79 12.98 -11.63
C GLU A 148 2.31 11.52 -11.70
N PRO A 149 1.06 11.28 -12.14
CA PRO A 149 0.55 9.93 -12.33
C PRO A 149 1.33 9.19 -13.42
N MET A 150 1.49 7.88 -13.25
CA MET A 150 2.18 7.03 -14.23
C MET A 150 1.15 6.17 -14.98
N LYS A 151 1.10 6.33 -16.30
CA LYS A 151 0.28 5.49 -17.17
C LYS A 151 0.95 4.16 -17.46
N ALA A 152 0.17 3.09 -17.51
CA ALA A 152 0.67 1.79 -17.89
C ALA A 152 1.24 1.84 -19.31
N LEU A 153 2.52 1.48 -19.45
CA LEU A 153 3.05 1.06 -20.74
C LEU A 153 2.48 -0.32 -21.04
N GLY A 154 2.07 -0.57 -22.29
CA GLY A 154 1.44 -1.83 -22.71
C GLY A 154 2.24 -3.02 -22.22
N TYR A 155 1.69 -3.78 -21.27
CA TYR A 155 2.35 -4.94 -20.71
C TYR A 155 2.16 -6.12 -21.67
N GLN A 156 3.21 -6.47 -22.41
CA GLN A 156 3.29 -7.78 -23.03
C GLN A 156 3.90 -8.75 -22.02
N PRO A 157 3.14 -9.73 -21.49
CA PRO A 157 3.76 -10.76 -20.67
C PRO A 157 4.84 -11.44 -21.52
N ILE A 158 6.04 -11.59 -20.96
CA ILE A 158 7.05 -12.46 -21.55
C ILE A 158 6.46 -13.87 -21.50
N ARG A 159 5.82 -14.30 -22.59
CA ARG A 159 5.45 -15.70 -22.75
C ARG A 159 6.75 -16.46 -22.88
N ALA A 160 6.94 -17.47 -22.03
CA ALA A 160 7.92 -18.51 -22.34
C ALA A 160 7.63 -18.98 -23.77
N PRO A 161 8.64 -19.08 -24.65
CA PRO A 161 8.41 -19.56 -26.01
C PRO A 161 7.68 -20.90 -25.95
N GLU A 162 6.61 -21.02 -26.71
CA GLU A 162 5.84 -22.25 -26.78
C GLU A 162 6.77 -23.33 -27.35
N VAL A 163 7.06 -24.35 -26.53
CA VAL A 163 7.88 -25.47 -26.97
C VAL A 163 7.06 -26.28 -27.96
N SER A 164 7.25 -26.01 -29.25
CA SER A 164 6.50 -26.63 -30.36
C SER A 164 6.62 -28.16 -30.39
N ASP A 165 7.66 -28.74 -29.77
CA ASP A 165 7.84 -30.18 -29.64
C ASP A 165 8.45 -30.52 -28.27
N ARG A 166 7.59 -30.94 -27.35
CA ARG A 166 7.98 -31.29 -25.97
C ARG A 166 8.90 -32.51 -25.92
N ALA A 167 8.78 -33.45 -26.85
CA ALA A 167 9.63 -34.65 -26.87
C ALA A 167 11.05 -34.27 -27.28
N ARG A 168 11.19 -33.42 -28.30
CA ARG A 168 12.50 -32.92 -28.74
C ARG A 168 13.17 -32.04 -27.69
N ALA A 169 12.41 -31.19 -26.99
CA ALA A 169 12.94 -30.38 -25.89
C ALA A 169 13.44 -31.24 -24.73
N ARG A 170 12.68 -32.27 -24.35
CA ARG A 170 13.11 -33.22 -23.30
C ARG A 170 14.39 -33.96 -23.68
N ALA A 171 14.49 -34.47 -24.91
CA ALA A 171 15.69 -35.13 -25.40
C ALA A 171 16.90 -34.18 -25.52
N ALA A 172 16.69 -32.88 -25.71
CA ALA A 172 17.75 -31.88 -25.68
C ALA A 172 18.22 -31.60 -24.25
N MET A 173 17.30 -31.52 -23.29
CA MET A 173 17.63 -31.35 -21.86
C MET A 173 18.38 -32.57 -21.30
N GLU A 174 17.96 -33.79 -21.65
CA GLU A 174 18.63 -35.02 -21.22
C GLU A 174 20.07 -35.10 -21.78
N ARG A 175 20.30 -34.65 -23.02
CA ARG A 175 21.65 -34.56 -23.60
C ARG A 175 22.50 -33.50 -22.90
N ALA A 176 21.97 -32.31 -22.69
CA ALA A 176 22.69 -31.24 -21.99
C ALA A 176 23.07 -31.67 -20.55
N GLN A 177 22.18 -32.39 -19.86
CA GLN A 177 22.48 -32.95 -18.53
C GLN A 177 23.62 -33.97 -18.60
N ALA A 178 23.60 -34.90 -19.55
CA ALA A 178 24.66 -35.88 -19.72
C ALA A 178 26.02 -35.24 -20.08
N GLU A 179 26.01 -34.18 -20.90
CA GLU A 179 27.23 -33.41 -21.23
C GLU A 179 27.79 -32.69 -20.00
N LEU A 180 26.93 -32.08 -19.19
CA LEU A 180 27.35 -31.44 -17.94
C LEU A 180 27.89 -32.47 -16.94
N ASP A 181 27.18 -33.60 -16.76
CA ASP A 181 27.61 -34.66 -15.86
C ASP A 181 28.96 -35.26 -16.30
N ALA A 182 29.19 -35.40 -17.60
CA ALA A 182 30.48 -35.83 -18.15
C ALA A 182 31.60 -34.80 -17.94
N ALA A 183 31.30 -33.51 -18.16
CA ALA A 183 32.26 -32.42 -17.94
C ALA A 183 32.66 -32.28 -16.46
N PHE A 184 31.74 -32.57 -15.53
CA PHE A 184 31.98 -32.50 -14.09
C PHE A 184 32.40 -33.84 -13.45
N SER A 185 32.39 -34.96 -14.19
CA SER A 185 32.87 -36.27 -13.73
C SER A 185 34.27 -36.63 -14.22
N GLN A 186 34.94 -35.75 -14.98
CA GLN A 186 36.30 -36.00 -15.42
C GLN A 186 37.26 -35.88 -14.21
N PRO A 187 37.98 -36.94 -13.82
CA PRO A 187 38.98 -36.84 -12.77
C PRO A 187 40.10 -35.87 -13.23
N PRO A 188 40.73 -35.13 -12.29
CA PRO A 188 41.82 -34.21 -12.65
C PRO A 188 42.90 -34.97 -13.43
N PRO A 189 43.54 -34.34 -14.43
CA PRO A 189 44.62 -34.98 -15.17
C PRO A 189 45.68 -35.45 -14.17
N ALA A 190 46.06 -36.73 -14.25
CA ALA A 190 47.14 -37.27 -13.44
C ALA A 190 48.39 -36.44 -13.72
N ASP A 191 48.97 -35.88 -12.66
CA ASP A 191 50.26 -35.20 -12.72
C ASP A 191 51.25 -36.15 -13.41
N GLU A 192 51.82 -35.69 -14.53
CA GLU A 192 52.94 -36.35 -15.18
C GLU A 192 54.09 -36.37 -14.16
N GLU A 193 54.25 -37.49 -13.46
CA GLU A 193 55.46 -37.78 -12.70
C GLU A 193 56.63 -37.83 -13.68
N ASP A 194 57.39 -36.75 -13.63
CA ASP A 194 58.76 -36.60 -14.09
C ASP A 194 59.59 -37.83 -13.68
N ALA A 195 59.97 -38.65 -14.67
CA ALA A 195 60.84 -39.79 -14.47
C ALA A 195 61.80 -39.94 -15.66
N GLY A 196 63.00 -39.37 -15.50
CA GLY A 196 64.24 -39.91 -16.09
C GLY A 196 64.99 -38.99 -17.03
#